data_AF-A0A7C4VNU7-F1
#
_entry.id   AF-A0A7C4VNU7-F1
#
_cell.length_a   1.000
_cell.length_b   1.000
_cell.length_c   1.000
_cell.angle_alpha   90.00
_cell.angle_beta   90.00
_cell.angle_gamma   90.00
#
_symmetry.space_group_name_H-M   'P 1'
#
loop_
_entity.id
_entity.type
_entity.pdbx_description
1 polymer ?
#
loop_
_entity_poly.entity_id
_entity_poly.type
_entity_poly.pdbx_seq_one_letter_code
_entity_poly.pdbx_strand_id
1 'polypeptide(L)'
;MNHATLTSNDTYKTEMNYRIKLLYYSSFSFEKPSGVATWLKCLAERMPRHEITVVCPLGSRIEKSISLPGNVHIKKLSNLNKFSYGFVPSIQGLRKILQFAHDNDIILVEMSIAFNDIISYAIAKLAKKRLIYVLHCPLFLPNNNVHNIYANKISLALLRRCDAVWVMNSDEERYLKKLKFQRVYRIPYGVDTEKFKPIKKTKRERFVVTFLARLTWQKGIDTLLEAIKQLSNFSQIKSAMLFRIAGYGEEEIIHEVTQLSETNKEFVEYLGAVPHELAPSILAQSDRFVLPSRYETFGIPALEAQSCGVPVVSTNIPGLRDVVVHMKTGLLISPGSASELAKNILWFYELWRNDSDVYKNFCLNARRNALNYDWKIVVSMVNSLLHEVLGASI
;
A
#
# COMPACT_ATOMS: atom_id res chain seq x y z
N MET A 1 25.43 -20.97 -38.50
CA MET A 1 25.49 -19.69 -37.75
C MET A 1 24.78 -19.93 -36.43
N ASN A 2 25.53 -19.81 -35.34
CA ASN A 2 25.30 -20.51 -34.07
C ASN A 2 24.10 -19.97 -33.28
N HIS A 3 23.15 -20.85 -32.99
CA HIS A 3 22.27 -20.76 -31.84
C HIS A 3 23.04 -21.25 -30.60
N ALA A 4 23.32 -20.33 -29.68
CA ALA A 4 23.78 -20.67 -28.33
C ALA A 4 22.64 -20.46 -27.35
N THR A 5 22.00 -21.56 -26.99
CA THR A 5 21.15 -21.75 -25.81
C THR A 5 21.99 -21.51 -24.56
N LEU A 6 21.81 -20.34 -23.92
CA LEU A 6 22.34 -20.09 -22.59
C LEU A 6 21.43 -20.80 -21.57
N THR A 7 21.94 -21.90 -21.04
CA THR A 7 21.41 -22.64 -19.90
C THR A 7 21.36 -21.76 -18.66
N SER A 8 20.18 -21.20 -18.38
CA SER A 8 19.84 -20.51 -17.14
C SER A 8 19.40 -21.54 -16.09
N ASN A 9 20.31 -22.18 -15.35
CA ASN A 9 19.87 -23.00 -14.20
C ASN A 9 20.85 -23.26 -13.04
N ASP A 10 22.11 -22.81 -13.06
CA ASP A 10 23.05 -23.20 -11.97
C ASP A 10 23.80 -22.06 -11.25
N THR A 11 23.48 -20.79 -11.52
CA THR A 11 24.15 -19.64 -10.85
C THR A 11 23.31 -18.93 -9.77
N TYR A 12 22.10 -19.42 -9.45
CA TYR A 12 21.22 -18.85 -8.43
C TYR A 12 21.10 -19.70 -7.14
N LYS A 13 22.01 -20.66 -6.93
CA LYS A 13 22.07 -21.54 -5.74
C LYS A 13 23.19 -21.19 -4.76
N THR A 14 23.44 -19.90 -4.58
CA THR A 14 24.19 -19.39 -3.42
C THR A 14 23.31 -18.36 -2.72
N GLU A 15 22.26 -18.83 -2.04
CA GLU A 15 21.67 -18.08 -0.93
C GLU A 15 22.82 -17.82 0.07
N MET A 16 23.35 -16.59 0.09
CA MET A 16 24.33 -16.21 1.10
C MET A 16 23.67 -16.30 2.48
N ASN A 17 24.18 -17.24 3.29
CA ASN A 17 23.76 -17.63 4.64
C ASN A 17 23.91 -16.54 5.74
N TYR A 18 23.68 -15.26 5.45
CA TYR A 18 23.88 -14.19 6.43
C TYR A 18 22.58 -13.67 7.04
N ARG A 19 22.49 -13.72 8.37
CA ARG A 19 21.47 -13.03 9.17
C ARG A 19 21.78 -11.53 9.16
N ILE A 20 20.85 -10.73 8.63
CA ILE A 20 20.96 -9.27 8.56
C ILE A 20 20.13 -8.63 9.68
N LYS A 21 20.70 -7.67 10.40
CA LYS A 21 20.02 -6.83 11.38
C LYS A 21 19.55 -5.52 10.73
N LEU A 22 18.25 -5.28 10.75
CA LEU A 22 17.59 -4.14 10.13
C LEU A 22 17.04 -3.21 11.19
N LEU A 23 17.41 -1.94 11.12
CA LEU A 23 16.76 -0.88 11.88
C LEU A 23 15.72 -0.20 10.99
N TYR A 24 14.43 -0.38 11.27
CA TYR A 24 13.35 0.37 10.62
C TYR A 24 12.97 1.58 11.47
N TYR A 25 13.32 2.77 11.00
CA TYR A 25 12.94 4.03 11.64
C TYR A 25 11.67 4.58 10.99
N SER A 26 10.58 4.62 11.76
CA SER A 26 9.31 5.21 11.33
C SER A 26 8.98 6.42 12.17
N SER A 27 8.48 7.46 11.51
CA SER A 27 7.90 8.63 12.16
C SER A 27 6.44 8.44 12.58
N PHE A 28 5.82 7.31 12.24
CA PHE A 28 4.42 7.03 12.57
C PHE A 28 4.31 6.12 13.77
N SER A 29 3.27 6.33 14.58
CA SER A 29 2.96 5.43 15.69
C SER A 29 2.38 4.12 15.13
N PHE A 30 2.90 2.99 15.63
CA PHE A 30 2.39 1.66 15.35
C PHE A 30 1.20 1.27 16.25
N GLU A 31 0.68 2.20 17.06
CA GLU A 31 -0.44 1.93 17.98
C GLU A 31 -1.80 1.97 17.28
N LYS A 32 -1.91 2.63 16.12
CA LYS A 32 -3.12 2.62 15.29
C LYS A 32 -2.88 1.78 14.03
N PRO A 33 -3.83 0.91 13.62
CA PRO A 33 -3.70 0.16 12.38
C PRO A 33 -3.54 1.12 11.19
N SER A 34 -2.43 1.01 10.46
CA SER A 34 -2.16 1.76 9.24
C SER A 34 -1.61 0.81 8.19
N GLY A 35 -1.74 1.16 6.90
CA GLY A 35 -1.26 0.30 5.81
C GLY A 35 0.23 -0.02 5.92
N VAL A 36 1.04 0.96 6.35
CA VAL A 36 2.50 0.79 6.55
C VAL A 36 2.78 -0.11 7.75
N ALA A 37 2.07 0.07 8.86
CA ALA A 37 2.27 -0.75 10.05
C ALA A 37 1.91 -2.23 9.79
N THR A 38 0.80 -2.48 9.09
CA THR A 38 0.40 -3.81 8.66
C THR A 38 1.40 -4.40 7.67
N TRP A 39 1.87 -3.62 6.69
CA TRP A 39 2.87 -4.07 5.74
C TRP A 39 4.17 -4.50 6.42
N LEU A 40 4.71 -3.68 7.35
CA LEU A 40 5.95 -4.00 8.03
C LEU A 40 5.81 -5.28 8.87
N LYS A 41 4.67 -5.44 9.55
CA LYS A 41 4.36 -6.68 10.29
C LYS A 41 4.35 -7.88 9.36
N CYS A 42 3.64 -7.81 8.24
CA CYS A 42 3.55 -8.90 7.28
C CYS A 42 4.90 -9.24 6.62
N LEU A 43 5.71 -8.22 6.31
CA LEU A 43 7.06 -8.40 5.80
C LEU A 43 7.94 -9.12 6.81
N ALA A 44 7.90 -8.65 8.07
CA ALA A 44 8.76 -9.16 9.12
C ALA A 44 8.44 -10.62 9.49
N GLU A 45 7.16 -10.98 9.60
CA GLU A 45 6.70 -12.37 9.82
C GLU A 45 7.21 -13.34 8.72
N ARG A 46 7.46 -12.84 7.52
CA ARG A 46 7.89 -13.62 6.36
C ARG A 46 9.40 -13.55 6.12
N MET A 47 10.14 -12.86 6.97
CA MET A 47 11.59 -12.74 6.95
C MET A 47 12.23 -13.27 8.24
N PRO A 48 11.89 -14.48 8.74
CA PRO A 48 12.26 -14.95 10.08
C PRO A 48 13.78 -15.10 10.32
N ARG A 49 14.58 -15.14 9.25
CA ARG A 49 16.04 -15.24 9.33
C ARG A 49 16.73 -13.92 9.70
N HIS A 50 16.11 -12.78 9.41
CA HIS A 50 16.67 -11.45 9.69
C HIS A 50 16.37 -11.04 11.13
N GLU A 51 16.83 -9.89 11.60
CA GLU A 51 16.37 -9.31 12.88
C GLU A 51 15.90 -7.90 12.59
N ILE A 52 14.67 -7.56 12.96
CA ILE A 52 14.08 -6.27 12.60
C ILE A 52 13.80 -5.48 13.87
N THR A 53 14.62 -4.46 14.12
CA THR A 53 14.37 -3.48 15.18
C THR A 53 13.53 -2.35 14.61
N VAL A 54 12.31 -2.17 15.08
CA VAL A 54 11.45 -1.05 14.68
C VAL A 54 11.52 0.04 15.73
N VAL A 55 11.89 1.24 15.33
CA VAL A 55 11.90 2.43 16.19
C VAL A 55 10.78 3.37 15.76
N CYS A 56 9.86 3.66 16.67
CA CYS A 56 8.74 4.54 16.42
C CYS A 56 8.44 5.48 17.61
N PRO A 57 7.73 6.60 17.38
CA PRO A 57 7.27 7.49 18.44
C PRO A 57 6.32 6.83 19.44
N LEU A 58 6.47 7.15 20.73
CA LEU A 58 5.43 6.84 21.73
C LEU A 58 4.21 7.74 21.53
N GLY A 59 3.02 7.14 21.49
CA GLY A 59 1.73 7.83 21.67
C GLY A 59 1.28 7.95 23.13
N SER A 60 2.04 7.38 24.08
CA SER A 60 1.76 7.38 25.53
C SER A 60 3.06 7.52 26.35
N ARG A 61 3.04 7.57 27.69
CA ARG A 61 4.27 7.80 28.52
C ARG A 61 4.98 6.51 28.98
N ILE A 62 4.60 5.33 28.49
CA ILE A 62 5.07 4.04 29.01
C ILE A 62 5.83 3.26 27.93
N GLU A 63 7.17 3.12 28.09
CA GLU A 63 7.98 2.21 27.26
C GLU A 63 7.37 0.80 27.31
N LYS A 64 6.79 0.35 26.19
CA LYS A 64 6.34 -1.02 26.01
C LYS A 64 7.06 -1.61 24.81
N SER A 65 7.95 -2.58 25.04
CA SER A 65 8.34 -3.54 24.02
C SER A 65 7.12 -4.40 23.71
N ILE A 66 6.60 -4.30 22.50
CA ILE A 66 5.62 -5.27 22.01
C ILE A 66 6.44 -6.29 21.22
N SER A 67 6.62 -7.49 21.78
CA SER A 67 7.12 -8.62 21.01
C SER A 67 6.00 -9.06 20.07
N LEU A 68 6.12 -8.68 18.80
CA LEU A 68 5.38 -9.37 17.74
C LEU A 68 5.92 -10.80 17.60
N PRO A 69 5.16 -11.74 17.01
CA PRO A 69 5.67 -13.09 16.79
C PRO A 69 6.99 -13.06 15.99
N GLY A 70 8.04 -13.65 16.52
CA GLY A 70 9.33 -13.85 15.82
C GLY A 70 10.44 -12.83 16.11
N ASN A 71 11.23 -12.58 15.09
CA ASN A 71 12.50 -11.85 15.01
C ASN A 71 12.35 -10.30 14.99
N VAL A 72 11.26 -9.77 15.54
CA VAL A 72 10.92 -8.34 15.47
C VAL A 72 10.93 -7.70 16.85
N HIS A 73 11.70 -6.64 16.99
CA HIS A 73 11.87 -5.90 18.24
C HIS A 73 11.36 -4.48 18.09
N ILE A 74 10.17 -4.19 18.60
CA ILE A 74 9.63 -2.81 18.62
C ILE A 74 10.21 -2.07 19.83
N LYS A 75 10.98 -1.02 19.57
CA LYS A 75 11.56 -0.12 20.59
C LYS A 75 10.91 1.25 20.46
N LYS A 76 10.11 1.61 21.47
CA LYS A 76 9.40 2.89 21.52
C LYS A 76 10.24 3.95 22.24
N LEU A 77 10.26 5.20 21.75
CA LEU A 77 10.96 6.32 22.39
C LEU A 77 10.00 7.35 23.02
N SER A 78 10.14 7.61 24.32
CA SER A 78 9.22 8.45 25.14
C SER A 78 9.50 9.95 25.06
N ASN A 79 10.59 10.34 24.38
CA ASN A 79 11.11 11.71 24.37
C ASN A 79 11.04 12.34 22.98
N LEU A 80 9.83 12.45 22.42
CA LEU A 80 9.62 13.03 21.09
C LEU A 80 8.68 14.24 21.21
N ASN A 81 9.16 15.41 20.81
CA ASN A 81 8.34 16.60 20.73
C ASN A 81 7.49 16.49 19.45
N LYS A 82 6.16 16.46 19.61
CA LYS A 82 5.22 16.44 18.50
C LYS A 82 5.24 17.82 17.83
N PHE A 83 5.63 17.86 16.57
CA PHE A 83 5.53 19.05 15.73
C PHE A 83 4.45 18.82 14.67
N SER A 84 3.86 19.88 14.10
CA SER A 84 2.65 19.82 13.26
C SER A 84 2.70 18.82 12.08
N TYR A 85 3.89 18.33 11.71
CA TYR A 85 4.09 17.42 10.57
C TYR A 85 5.05 16.24 10.86
N GLY A 86 5.47 16.00 12.11
CA GLY A 86 6.44 14.95 12.45
C GLY A 86 6.86 14.92 13.93
N PHE A 87 7.89 14.12 14.24
CA PHE A 87 8.43 13.99 15.60
C PHE A 87 9.91 14.32 15.61
N VAL A 88 10.32 15.29 16.42
CA VAL A 88 11.74 15.58 16.63
C VAL A 88 12.18 14.86 17.91
N PRO A 89 13.15 13.93 17.84
CA PRO A 89 13.67 13.26 19.03
C PRO A 89 14.42 14.26 19.91
N SER A 90 14.28 14.12 21.22
CA SER A 90 15.17 14.79 22.16
C SER A 90 16.62 14.32 21.96
N ILE A 91 17.59 15.03 22.55
CA ILE A 91 19.01 14.62 22.53
C ILE A 91 19.18 13.19 23.08
N GLN A 92 18.44 12.81 24.12
CA GLN A 92 18.46 11.45 24.65
C GLN A 92 17.82 10.45 23.68
N GLY A 93 16.75 10.84 23.00
CA GLY A 93 16.14 10.05 21.93
C GLY A 93 17.12 9.80 20.78
N LEU A 94 17.80 10.84 20.31
CA LEU A 94 18.85 10.75 19.28
C LEU A 94 19.99 9.81 19.68
N ARG A 95 20.48 9.89 20.93
CA ARG A 95 21.50 8.96 21.44
C ARG A 95 21.03 7.50 21.42
N LYS A 96 19.80 7.23 21.86
CA LYS A 96 19.21 5.88 21.79
C LYS A 96 19.08 5.38 20.35
N ILE A 97 18.61 6.23 19.42
CA ILE A 97 18.48 5.84 18.00
C ILE A 97 19.86 5.55 17.41
N LEU A 98 20.87 6.37 17.73
CA LEU A 98 22.25 6.15 17.27
C LEU A 98 22.83 4.84 17.82
N GLN A 99 22.55 4.49 19.08
CA GLN A 99 22.93 3.19 19.64
C GLN A 99 22.29 2.04 18.86
N PHE A 100 20.97 2.10 18.63
CA PHE A 100 20.30 1.08 17.80
C PHE A 100 20.83 1.03 16.38
N ALA A 101 21.22 2.18 15.81
CA ALA A 101 21.84 2.22 14.49
C ALA A 101 23.19 1.50 14.47
N HIS A 102 24.02 1.61 15.51
CA HIS A 102 25.27 0.86 15.62
C HIS A 102 25.05 -0.66 15.72
N ASP A 103 23.99 -1.10 16.42
CA ASP A 103 23.64 -2.50 16.64
C ASP A 103 23.09 -3.22 15.39
N ASN A 104 22.69 -2.46 14.36
CA ASN A 104 22.09 -2.98 13.13
C ASN A 104 23.01 -2.78 11.91
N ASP A 105 22.80 -3.57 10.85
CA ASP A 105 23.64 -3.55 9.64
C ASP A 105 23.14 -2.52 8.62
N ILE A 106 21.82 -2.45 8.45
CA ILE A 106 21.14 -1.56 7.50
C ILE A 106 20.06 -0.76 8.23
N ILE A 107 19.95 0.51 7.87
CA ILE A 107 18.91 1.42 8.35
C ILE A 107 17.91 1.65 7.22
N LEU A 108 16.67 1.23 7.45
CA LEU A 108 15.52 1.52 6.60
C LEU A 108 14.79 2.73 7.18
N VAL A 109 14.56 3.72 6.33
CA VAL A 109 13.90 4.96 6.72
C VAL A 109 12.66 5.13 5.86
N GLU A 110 11.52 5.23 6.51
CA GLU A 110 10.31 5.68 5.85
C GLU A 110 10.46 7.16 5.50
N MET A 111 10.35 7.50 4.22
CA MET A 111 10.32 8.90 3.82
C MET A 111 9.08 9.55 4.44
N SER A 112 9.29 10.53 5.32
CA SER A 112 8.21 11.20 6.02
C SER A 112 8.22 12.70 5.78
N ILE A 113 7.07 13.30 6.02
CA ILE A 113 6.94 14.75 6.09
C ILE A 113 7.77 15.23 7.33
N ALA A 114 8.39 16.42 7.21
CA ALA A 114 9.03 17.20 8.29
C ALA A 114 10.34 16.69 8.92
N PHE A 115 11.46 16.88 8.21
CA PHE A 115 12.84 16.81 8.73
C PHE A 115 13.35 15.44 9.21
N ASN A 116 12.50 14.43 9.38
CA ASN A 116 12.92 13.09 9.76
C ASN A 116 13.87 12.47 8.74
N ASP A 117 13.71 12.80 7.45
CA ASP A 117 14.64 12.39 6.40
C ASP A 117 16.08 12.87 6.72
N ILE A 118 16.23 14.12 7.17
CA ILE A 118 17.54 14.71 7.52
C ILE A 118 18.13 14.03 8.76
N ILE A 119 17.30 13.84 9.79
CA ILE A 119 17.72 13.20 11.05
C ILE A 119 18.19 11.77 10.77
N SER A 120 17.44 11.02 9.98
CA SER A 120 17.76 9.63 9.66
C SER A 120 19.00 9.52 8.80
N TYR A 121 19.18 10.43 7.84
CA TYR A 121 20.42 10.53 7.07
C TYR A 121 21.63 10.80 7.96
N ALA A 122 21.52 11.77 8.89
CA ALA A 122 22.59 12.10 9.81
C ALA A 122 22.95 10.91 10.72
N ILE A 123 21.95 10.22 11.27
CA ILE A 123 22.13 9.02 12.09
C ILE A 123 22.86 7.94 11.30
N ALA A 124 22.47 7.67 10.05
CA ALA A 124 23.12 6.65 9.24
C ALA A 124 24.60 6.98 8.95
N LYS A 125 24.91 8.25 8.65
CA LYS A 125 26.29 8.68 8.43
C LYS A 125 27.13 8.63 9.71
N LEU A 126 26.58 9.04 10.85
CA LEU A 126 27.26 8.96 12.15
C LEU A 126 27.51 7.50 12.58
N ALA A 127 26.52 6.63 12.37
CA ALA A 127 26.64 5.20 12.67
C ALA A 127 27.52 4.43 11.66
N LYS A 128 27.88 5.05 10.53
CA LYS A 128 28.58 4.44 9.38
C LYS A 128 27.86 3.18 8.87
N LYS A 129 26.53 3.26 8.71
CA LYS A 129 25.68 2.16 8.25
C LYS A 129 25.06 2.44 6.90
N ARG A 130 24.64 1.36 6.23
CA ARG A 130 23.91 1.42 4.97
C ARG A 130 22.53 2.03 5.18
N LEU A 131 22.13 2.92 4.28
CA LEU A 131 20.86 3.66 4.35
C LEU A 131 19.99 3.36 3.13
N ILE A 132 18.79 2.84 3.40
CA ILE A 132 17.74 2.62 2.40
C ILE A 132 16.56 3.52 2.73
N TYR A 133 16.14 4.35 1.78
CA TYR A 133 14.87 5.08 1.89
C TYR A 133 13.74 4.26 1.29
N VAL A 134 12.65 4.13 2.02
CA VAL A 134 11.44 3.43 1.59
C VAL A 134 10.29 4.43 1.45
N LEU A 135 9.77 4.57 0.24
CA LEU A 135 8.73 5.57 -0.08
C LEU A 135 7.34 4.95 0.14
N HIS A 136 6.78 5.16 1.33
CA HIS A 136 5.42 4.73 1.68
C HIS A 136 4.34 5.77 1.39
N CYS A 137 4.71 7.01 1.07
CA CYS A 137 3.83 8.06 0.60
C CYS A 137 4.31 8.60 -0.76
N PRO A 138 3.41 9.15 -1.58
CA PRO A 138 3.82 9.80 -2.82
C PRO A 138 4.87 10.87 -2.56
N LEU A 139 5.94 10.87 -3.36
CA LEU A 139 7.02 11.87 -3.24
C LEU A 139 6.49 13.32 -3.25
N PHE A 140 5.47 13.58 -4.07
CA PHE A 140 4.75 14.85 -4.13
C PHE A 140 3.29 14.65 -3.75
N LEU A 141 2.77 15.55 -2.92
CA LEU A 141 1.40 15.50 -2.43
C LEU A 141 0.55 16.56 -3.15
N PRO A 142 -0.64 16.20 -3.65
CA PRO A 142 -1.58 17.18 -4.19
C PRO A 142 -1.92 18.24 -3.15
N ASN A 143 -1.98 19.50 -3.56
CA ASN A 143 -2.37 20.64 -2.72
C ASN A 143 -1.49 20.87 -1.47
N ASN A 144 -0.25 20.38 -1.44
CA ASN A 144 0.69 20.64 -0.35
C ASN A 144 2.00 21.25 -0.87
N ASN A 145 1.97 22.55 -1.13
CA ASN A 145 3.11 23.29 -1.70
C ASN A 145 4.36 23.25 -0.79
N VAL A 146 4.16 23.32 0.53
CA VAL A 146 5.26 23.29 1.49
C VAL A 146 5.99 21.95 1.42
N HIS A 147 5.25 20.83 1.45
CA HIS A 147 5.81 19.50 1.26
C HIS A 147 6.51 19.38 -0.10
N ASN A 148 5.89 19.86 -1.18
CA ASN A 148 6.44 19.73 -2.52
C ASN A 148 7.75 20.52 -2.71
N ILE A 149 7.86 21.71 -2.10
CA ILE A 149 9.11 22.48 -2.08
C ILE A 149 10.19 21.75 -1.28
N TYR A 150 9.84 21.23 -0.10
CA TYR A 150 10.75 20.43 0.73
C TYR A 150 11.24 19.18 -0.01
N ALA A 151 10.32 18.40 -0.59
CA ALA A 151 10.62 17.19 -1.34
C ALA A 151 11.55 17.48 -2.52
N ASN A 152 11.28 18.55 -3.27
CA ASN A 152 12.07 18.92 -4.44
C ASN A 152 13.50 19.39 -4.09
N LYS A 153 13.66 20.14 -2.99
CA LYS A 153 14.97 20.71 -2.61
C LYS A 153 15.80 19.81 -1.70
N ILE A 154 15.16 19.18 -0.71
CA ILE A 154 15.83 18.49 0.39
C ILE A 154 15.74 16.98 0.20
N SER A 155 14.53 16.41 0.12
CA SER A 155 14.40 14.94 0.06
C SER A 155 15.10 14.36 -1.17
N LEU A 156 14.93 14.96 -2.36
CA LEU A 156 15.68 14.52 -3.56
C LEU A 156 17.20 14.60 -3.39
N ALA A 157 17.71 15.58 -2.65
CA ALA A 157 19.15 15.70 -2.41
C ALA A 157 19.67 14.61 -1.44
N LEU A 158 18.85 14.20 -0.48
CA LEU A 158 19.17 13.10 0.46
C LEU A 158 19.06 11.74 -0.21
N LEU A 159 18.01 11.51 -1.00
CA LEU A 159 17.81 10.27 -1.77
C LEU A 159 18.96 10.02 -2.77
N ARG A 160 19.68 11.06 -3.25
CA ARG A 160 20.86 10.87 -4.10
C ARG A 160 22.10 10.37 -3.35
N ARG A 161 22.11 10.48 -2.02
CA ARG A 161 23.27 10.20 -1.15
C ARG A 161 23.09 8.93 -0.31
N CYS A 162 21.97 8.23 -0.46
CA CYS A 162 21.70 6.97 0.20
C CYS A 162 22.22 5.77 -0.62
N ASP A 163 22.21 4.60 -0.01
CA ASP A 163 22.67 3.38 -0.65
C ASP A 163 21.61 2.77 -1.58
N ALA A 164 20.33 2.96 -1.27
CA ALA A 164 19.23 2.60 -2.16
C ALA A 164 17.97 3.43 -1.90
N VAL A 165 17.17 3.59 -2.95
CA VAL A 165 15.82 4.15 -2.88
C VAL A 165 14.83 3.06 -3.28
N TRP A 166 14.01 2.61 -2.34
CA TRP A 166 12.93 1.66 -2.56
C TRP A 166 11.63 2.43 -2.83
N VAL A 167 11.12 2.28 -4.05
CA VAL A 167 9.83 2.81 -4.49
C VAL A 167 8.80 1.70 -4.70
N MET A 168 7.52 2.02 -4.52
CA MET A 168 6.44 1.02 -4.55
C MET A 168 5.80 0.88 -5.94
N ASN A 169 5.93 1.88 -6.81
CA ASN A 169 5.23 1.95 -8.09
C ASN A 169 6.16 2.39 -9.25
N SER A 170 5.74 2.10 -10.47
CA SER A 170 6.49 2.39 -11.70
C SER A 170 6.58 3.89 -12.03
N ASP A 171 5.59 4.67 -11.59
CA ASP A 171 5.56 6.11 -11.81
C ASP A 171 6.71 6.81 -11.06
N GLU A 172 6.90 6.50 -9.78
CA GLU A 172 8.00 7.00 -8.95
C GLU A 172 9.36 6.49 -9.43
N GLU A 173 9.44 5.21 -9.80
CA GLU A 173 10.66 4.63 -10.38
C GLU A 173 11.09 5.41 -11.63
N ARG A 174 10.16 5.60 -12.57
CA ARG A 174 10.39 6.34 -13.81
C ARG A 174 10.76 7.78 -13.54
N TYR A 175 10.12 8.43 -12.57
CA TYR A 175 10.43 9.80 -12.18
C TYR A 175 11.87 9.93 -11.67
N LEU A 176 12.28 9.09 -10.71
CA LEU A 176 13.64 9.12 -10.17
C LEU A 176 14.70 8.73 -11.20
N LYS A 177 14.41 7.75 -12.06
CA LYS A 177 15.30 7.38 -13.19
C LYS A 177 15.49 8.52 -14.19
N LYS A 178 14.43 9.29 -14.51
CA LYS A 178 14.53 10.51 -15.33
C LYS A 178 15.45 11.57 -14.68
N LEU A 179 15.47 11.63 -13.35
CA LEU A 179 16.39 12.47 -12.58
C LEU A 179 17.80 11.87 -12.39
N LYS A 180 18.11 10.80 -13.14
CA LYS A 180 19.40 10.10 -13.20
C LYS A 180 19.83 9.42 -11.88
N PHE A 181 18.87 9.05 -11.03
CA PHE A 181 19.17 8.22 -9.86
C PHE A 181 19.59 6.82 -10.31
N GLN A 182 20.71 6.33 -9.76
CA GLN A 182 21.30 5.05 -10.18
C GLN A 182 20.80 3.86 -9.35
N ARG A 183 20.37 4.09 -8.10
CA ARG A 183 20.06 3.03 -7.12
C ARG A 183 18.58 3.04 -6.73
N VAL A 184 17.70 2.93 -7.72
CA VAL A 184 16.24 2.93 -7.53
C VAL A 184 15.71 1.53 -7.75
N TYR A 185 15.06 0.97 -6.73
CA TYR A 185 14.52 -0.38 -6.72
C TYR A 185 13.00 -0.30 -6.59
N ARG A 186 12.29 -0.82 -7.58
CA ARG A 186 10.84 -0.97 -7.51
C ARG A 186 10.50 -2.30 -6.86
N ILE A 187 10.07 -2.26 -5.60
CA ILE A 187 9.59 -3.43 -4.87
C ILE A 187 8.17 -3.08 -4.38
N PRO A 188 7.12 -3.71 -4.94
CA PRO A 188 5.74 -3.36 -4.62
C PRO A 188 5.33 -3.86 -3.22
N TYR A 189 4.13 -3.47 -2.79
CA TYR A 189 3.49 -4.12 -1.63
C TYR A 189 3.11 -5.56 -1.98
N GLY A 190 3.21 -6.45 -0.98
CA GLY A 190 2.79 -7.84 -1.09
C GLY A 190 1.32 -8.05 -0.71
N VAL A 191 0.72 -9.09 -1.28
CA VAL A 191 -0.60 -9.62 -0.89
C VAL A 191 -0.47 -11.09 -0.49
N ASP A 192 -1.24 -11.51 0.51
CA ASP A 192 -1.34 -12.92 0.87
C ASP A 192 -2.37 -13.60 -0.03
N THR A 193 -1.90 -14.27 -1.09
CA THR A 193 -2.77 -14.81 -2.12
C THR A 193 -3.52 -16.08 -1.68
N GLU A 194 -3.15 -16.67 -0.55
CA GLU A 194 -3.85 -17.79 0.08
C GLU A 194 -4.98 -17.33 0.99
N LYS A 195 -4.77 -16.20 1.68
CA LYS A 195 -5.81 -15.50 2.47
C LYS A 195 -6.83 -14.82 1.57
N PHE A 196 -6.37 -14.02 0.61
CA PHE A 196 -7.21 -13.34 -0.38
C PHE A 196 -7.28 -14.18 -1.64
N LYS A 197 -8.31 -15.01 -1.76
CA LYS A 197 -8.48 -15.92 -2.90
C LYS A 197 -9.93 -15.95 -3.39
N PRO A 198 -10.14 -16.29 -4.68
CA PRO A 198 -11.48 -16.47 -5.21
C PRO A 198 -12.23 -17.57 -4.45
N ILE A 199 -13.53 -17.37 -4.26
CA ILE A 199 -14.44 -18.40 -3.74
C ILE A 199 -15.43 -18.80 -4.82
N LYS A 200 -15.98 -20.01 -4.72
CA LYS A 200 -17.13 -20.39 -5.54
C LYS A 200 -18.34 -19.61 -5.05
N LYS A 201 -18.76 -18.61 -5.82
CA LYS A 201 -19.97 -17.84 -5.51
C LYS A 201 -21.20 -18.66 -5.86
N THR A 202 -22.19 -18.65 -4.98
CA THR A 202 -23.56 -19.02 -5.36
C THR A 202 -24.09 -17.98 -6.34
N LYS A 203 -24.95 -18.38 -7.27
CA LYS A 203 -25.62 -17.42 -8.16
C LYS A 203 -26.49 -16.51 -7.29
N ARG A 204 -26.30 -15.20 -7.41
CA ARG A 204 -27.02 -14.17 -6.64
C ARG A 204 -27.88 -13.35 -7.59
N GLU A 205 -28.95 -12.77 -7.05
CA GLU A 205 -29.83 -11.87 -7.80
C GLU A 205 -29.23 -10.48 -7.99
N ARG A 206 -28.40 -10.03 -7.04
CA ARG A 206 -27.78 -8.70 -7.04
C ARG A 206 -26.29 -8.75 -7.37
N PHE A 207 -25.86 -7.79 -8.17
CA PHE A 207 -24.46 -7.49 -8.44
C PHE A 207 -23.87 -6.67 -7.30
N VAL A 208 -22.87 -7.21 -6.61
CA VAL A 208 -22.29 -6.58 -5.42
C VAL A 208 -21.09 -5.71 -5.80
N VAL A 209 -21.21 -4.40 -5.59
CA VAL A 209 -20.13 -3.43 -5.74
C VAL A 209 -19.61 -3.07 -4.37
N THR A 210 -18.30 -3.16 -4.14
CA THR A 210 -17.70 -2.95 -2.82
C THR A 210 -16.67 -1.84 -2.81
N PHE A 211 -16.75 -1.01 -1.79
CA PHE A 211 -15.73 -0.05 -1.39
C PHE A 211 -15.26 -0.42 0.02
N LEU A 212 -13.96 -0.69 0.17
CA LEU A 212 -13.33 -1.06 1.44
C LEU A 212 -12.05 -0.24 1.63
N ALA A 213 -12.17 0.89 2.30
CA ALA A 213 -11.06 1.79 2.61
C ALA A 213 -11.49 2.79 3.69
N ARG A 214 -10.55 3.63 4.16
CA ARG A 214 -10.92 4.80 4.98
C ARG A 214 -11.90 5.69 4.21
N LEU A 215 -12.92 6.21 4.89
CA LEU A 215 -13.90 7.11 4.32
C LEU A 215 -13.33 8.54 4.35
N THR A 216 -12.49 8.87 3.38
CA THR A 216 -11.84 10.18 3.28
C THR A 216 -11.87 10.70 1.85
N TRP A 217 -11.73 12.01 1.69
CA TRP A 217 -11.58 12.65 0.39
C TRP A 217 -10.42 12.05 -0.43
N GLN A 218 -9.31 11.65 0.22
CA GLN A 218 -8.23 10.94 -0.47
C GLN A 218 -8.76 9.69 -1.19
N LYS A 219 -9.56 8.87 -0.51
CA LYS A 219 -10.03 7.57 -1.03
C LYS A 219 -11.20 7.71 -1.99
N GLY A 220 -11.71 8.93 -2.18
CA GLY A 220 -12.74 9.24 -3.16
C GLY A 220 -14.14 8.75 -2.78
N ILE A 221 -14.42 8.61 -1.48
CA ILE A 221 -15.74 8.18 -1.01
C ILE A 221 -16.85 9.12 -1.53
N ASP A 222 -16.61 10.42 -1.57
CA ASP A 222 -17.49 11.42 -2.16
C ASP A 222 -17.77 11.16 -3.65
N THR A 223 -16.76 10.75 -4.42
CA THR A 223 -16.92 10.36 -5.83
C THR A 223 -17.78 9.12 -5.98
N LEU A 224 -17.65 8.16 -5.05
CA LEU A 224 -18.53 6.98 -5.01
C LEU A 224 -19.96 7.35 -4.64
N LEU A 225 -20.18 8.20 -3.63
CA LEU A 225 -21.51 8.61 -3.20
C LEU A 225 -22.26 9.33 -4.33
N GLU A 226 -21.56 10.19 -5.07
CA GLU A 226 -22.12 10.85 -6.26
C GLU A 226 -22.46 9.85 -7.37
N ALA A 227 -21.59 8.85 -7.62
CA ALA A 227 -21.89 7.79 -8.58
C ALA A 227 -23.12 6.95 -8.16
N ILE A 228 -23.26 6.65 -6.86
CA ILE A 228 -24.42 5.94 -6.31
C ILE A 228 -25.69 6.78 -6.50
N LYS A 229 -25.66 8.09 -6.22
CA LYS A 229 -26.78 9.01 -6.47
C LYS A 229 -27.22 8.94 -7.94
N GLN A 230 -26.28 9.03 -8.88
CA GLN A 230 -26.58 8.91 -10.32
C GLN A 230 -27.23 7.59 -10.70
N LEU A 231 -26.73 6.47 -10.17
CA LEU A 231 -27.25 5.13 -10.45
C LEU A 231 -28.60 4.86 -9.78
N SER A 232 -28.86 5.48 -8.63
CA SER A 232 -30.10 5.31 -7.87
C SER A 232 -31.34 5.87 -8.59
N ASN A 233 -31.14 6.75 -9.58
CA ASN A 233 -32.20 7.31 -10.41
C ASN A 233 -32.82 6.28 -11.38
N PHE A 234 -32.19 5.11 -11.55
CA PHE A 234 -32.67 4.04 -12.42
C PHE A 234 -33.26 2.91 -11.56
N SER A 235 -34.59 2.79 -11.52
CA SER A 235 -35.29 1.82 -10.67
C SER A 235 -34.86 0.37 -10.91
N GLN A 236 -34.61 -0.02 -12.17
CA GLN A 236 -34.11 -1.36 -12.51
C GLN A 236 -32.70 -1.65 -11.97
N ILE A 237 -31.87 -0.62 -11.80
CA ILE A 237 -30.52 -0.77 -11.24
C ILE A 237 -30.59 -0.89 -9.72
N LYS A 238 -31.52 -0.15 -9.10
CA LYS A 238 -31.70 -0.13 -7.65
C LYS A 238 -32.02 -1.51 -7.06
N SER A 239 -32.80 -2.33 -7.78
CA SER A 239 -33.13 -3.70 -7.35
C SER A 239 -32.08 -4.74 -7.74
N ALA A 240 -31.23 -4.46 -8.73
CA ALA A 240 -30.27 -5.40 -9.30
C ALA A 240 -28.84 -5.25 -8.78
N MET A 241 -28.53 -4.20 -8.02
CA MET A 241 -27.21 -3.96 -7.44
C MET A 241 -27.26 -3.77 -5.93
N LEU A 242 -26.14 -4.07 -5.28
CA LEU A 242 -25.90 -3.72 -3.88
C LEU A 242 -24.53 -3.07 -3.74
N PHE A 243 -24.51 -1.83 -3.26
CA PHE A 243 -23.29 -1.12 -2.87
C PHE A 243 -22.96 -1.42 -1.41
N ARG A 244 -21.88 -2.15 -1.19
CA ARG A 244 -21.37 -2.46 0.14
C ARG A 244 -20.20 -1.53 0.47
N ILE A 245 -20.40 -0.65 1.42
CA ILE A 245 -19.41 0.34 1.86
C ILE A 245 -18.89 -0.07 3.24
N ALA A 246 -17.58 -0.15 3.39
CA ALA A 246 -16.94 -0.53 4.65
C ALA A 246 -15.70 0.34 4.89
N GLY A 247 -15.57 0.85 6.12
CA GLY A 247 -14.53 1.79 6.48
C GLY A 247 -14.89 2.67 7.67
N TYR A 248 -13.90 3.39 8.17
CA TYR A 248 -14.06 4.49 9.13
C TYR A 248 -13.50 5.77 8.51
N GLY A 249 -13.95 6.92 8.99
CA GLY A 249 -13.53 8.22 8.47
C GLY A 249 -13.99 9.37 9.35
N GLU A 250 -14.10 10.54 8.76
CA GLU A 250 -14.65 11.75 9.40
C GLU A 250 -16.13 11.54 9.73
N GLU A 251 -16.58 12.11 10.85
CA GLU A 251 -17.94 11.88 11.38
C GLU A 251 -19.01 12.32 10.38
N GLU A 252 -18.79 13.43 9.67
CA GLU A 252 -19.68 13.96 8.65
C GLU A 252 -19.86 12.97 7.49
N ILE A 253 -18.77 12.35 7.04
CA ILE A 253 -18.81 11.36 5.96
C ILE A 253 -19.49 10.08 6.43
N ILE A 254 -19.20 9.63 7.66
CA ILE A 254 -19.86 8.45 8.26
C ILE A 254 -21.36 8.71 8.33
N HIS A 255 -21.79 9.91 8.74
CA HIS A 255 -23.19 10.29 8.81
C HIS A 255 -23.85 10.25 7.44
N GLU A 256 -23.23 10.84 6.40
CA GLU A 256 -23.77 10.81 5.03
C GLU A 256 -23.93 9.37 4.51
N VAL A 257 -22.92 8.51 4.69
CA VAL A 257 -22.95 7.11 4.25
C VAL A 257 -24.02 6.33 5.01
N THR A 258 -24.17 6.58 6.31
CA THR A 258 -25.18 5.92 7.16
C THR A 258 -26.58 6.31 6.72
N GLN A 259 -26.86 7.62 6.55
CA GLN A 259 -28.14 8.10 6.06
C GLN A 259 -28.47 7.54 4.67
N LEU A 260 -27.49 7.47 3.76
CA LEU A 260 -27.70 6.90 2.43
C LEU A 260 -28.08 5.42 2.53
N SER A 261 -27.43 4.65 3.40
CA SER A 261 -27.77 3.24 3.64
C SER A 261 -29.15 3.07 4.27
N GLU A 262 -29.52 3.90 5.25
CA GLU A 262 -30.82 3.83 5.92
C GLU A 262 -31.99 4.19 4.99
N THR A 263 -31.79 5.18 4.11
CA THR A 263 -32.80 5.63 3.13
C THR A 263 -32.88 4.72 1.91
N ASN A 264 -31.83 3.94 1.62
CA ASN A 264 -31.74 3.08 0.44
C ASN A 264 -31.26 1.67 0.79
N LYS A 265 -31.86 1.03 1.80
CA LYS A 265 -31.44 -0.30 2.31
C LYS A 265 -31.33 -1.41 1.25
N GLU A 266 -32.16 -1.33 0.21
CA GLU A 266 -32.13 -2.28 -0.90
C GLU A 266 -30.89 -2.11 -1.81
N PHE A 267 -30.27 -0.92 -1.81
CA PHE A 267 -29.25 -0.50 -2.76
C PHE A 267 -27.89 -0.23 -2.12
N VAL A 268 -27.86 0.20 -0.86
CA VAL A 268 -26.64 0.58 -0.13
C VAL A 268 -26.63 -0.07 1.26
N GLU A 269 -25.55 -0.80 1.53
CA GLU A 269 -25.25 -1.43 2.82
C GLU A 269 -23.96 -0.83 3.37
N TYR A 270 -24.06 -0.08 4.47
CA TYR A 270 -22.90 0.39 5.21
C TYR A 270 -22.55 -0.58 6.35
N LEU A 271 -21.34 -1.13 6.29
CA LEU A 271 -20.84 -2.12 7.26
C LEU A 271 -20.06 -1.52 8.44
N GLY A 272 -19.84 -0.20 8.45
CA GLY A 272 -18.98 0.43 9.43
C GLY A 272 -17.50 0.08 9.27
N ALA A 273 -16.74 0.27 10.35
CA ALA A 273 -15.35 -0.13 10.44
C ALA A 273 -15.24 -1.66 10.56
N VAL A 274 -14.59 -2.32 9.61
CA VAL A 274 -14.40 -3.77 9.63
C VAL A 274 -12.97 -4.15 9.99
N PRO A 275 -12.76 -5.18 10.84
CA PRO A 275 -11.43 -5.78 11.04
C PRO A 275 -10.84 -6.29 9.72
N HIS A 276 -9.51 -6.20 9.56
CA HIS A 276 -8.83 -6.61 8.33
C HIS A 276 -8.98 -8.12 8.05
N GLU A 277 -9.20 -8.91 9.09
CA GLU A 277 -9.48 -10.34 9.02
C GLU A 277 -10.76 -10.66 8.25
N LEU A 278 -11.74 -9.74 8.21
CA LEU A 278 -12.97 -9.88 7.44
C LEU A 278 -12.85 -9.37 5.99
N ALA A 279 -11.79 -8.62 5.67
CA ALA A 279 -11.59 -8.11 4.31
C ALA A 279 -11.60 -9.21 3.23
N PRO A 280 -10.94 -10.38 3.40
CA PRO A 280 -10.97 -11.43 2.39
C PRO A 280 -12.38 -11.95 2.10
N SER A 281 -13.19 -12.16 3.14
CA SER A 281 -14.55 -12.69 2.97
C SER A 281 -15.48 -11.66 2.34
N ILE A 282 -15.33 -10.37 2.66
CA ILE A 282 -16.08 -9.28 2.05
C ILE A 282 -15.71 -9.18 0.56
N LEU A 283 -14.41 -9.09 0.25
CA LEU A 283 -13.92 -8.91 -1.11
C LEU A 283 -14.21 -10.13 -1.99
N ALA A 284 -14.03 -11.35 -1.50
CA ALA A 284 -14.33 -12.55 -2.29
C ALA A 284 -15.83 -12.70 -2.64
N GLN A 285 -16.70 -12.02 -1.90
CA GLN A 285 -18.13 -11.96 -2.17
C GLN A 285 -18.53 -10.78 -3.08
N SER A 286 -17.62 -9.90 -3.45
CA SER A 286 -17.88 -8.76 -4.34
C SER A 286 -17.79 -9.15 -5.81
N ASP A 287 -18.66 -8.63 -6.65
CA ASP A 287 -18.59 -8.78 -8.12
C ASP A 287 -17.79 -7.63 -8.77
N ARG A 288 -17.62 -6.55 -8.01
CA ARG A 288 -16.82 -5.39 -8.37
C ARG A 288 -16.21 -4.75 -7.15
N PHE A 289 -14.97 -4.31 -7.28
CA PHE A 289 -14.35 -3.43 -6.30
C PHE A 289 -14.14 -2.05 -6.91
N VAL A 290 -14.39 -1.00 -6.12
CA VAL A 290 -14.20 0.40 -6.53
C VAL A 290 -13.29 1.12 -5.56
N LEU A 291 -12.33 1.86 -6.11
CA LEU A 291 -11.42 2.68 -5.32
C LEU A 291 -11.06 3.96 -6.11
N PRO A 292 -11.95 4.95 -6.16
CA PRO A 292 -11.76 6.21 -6.88
C PRO A 292 -10.79 7.18 -6.16
N SER A 293 -9.68 6.66 -5.61
CA SER A 293 -8.71 7.47 -4.87
C SER A 293 -8.14 8.61 -5.73
N ARG A 294 -7.83 9.73 -5.09
CA ARG A 294 -7.18 10.89 -5.71
C ARG A 294 -5.65 10.81 -5.69
N TYR A 295 -5.10 10.09 -4.71
CA TYR A 295 -3.69 9.75 -4.65
C TYR A 295 -3.50 8.45 -3.83
N GLU A 296 -2.54 7.63 -4.27
CA GLU A 296 -2.14 6.37 -3.64
C GLU A 296 -0.65 6.16 -3.82
N THR A 297 -0.04 5.42 -2.90
CA THR A 297 1.32 4.90 -3.08
C THR A 297 1.31 3.63 -3.94
N PHE A 298 0.28 2.80 -3.79
CA PHE A 298 0.16 1.53 -4.51
C PHE A 298 -1.28 1.03 -4.67
N GLY A 299 -2.11 1.16 -3.63
CA GLY A 299 -3.51 0.70 -3.68
C GLY A 299 -3.70 -0.74 -3.21
N ILE A 300 -3.22 -1.07 -2.00
CA ILE A 300 -3.34 -2.40 -1.38
C ILE A 300 -4.77 -2.97 -1.44
N PRO A 301 -5.85 -2.22 -1.13
CA PRO A 301 -7.21 -2.79 -1.21
C PRO A 301 -7.61 -3.22 -2.62
N ALA A 302 -7.14 -2.52 -3.66
CA ALA A 302 -7.38 -2.93 -5.05
C ALA A 302 -6.61 -4.20 -5.41
N LEU A 303 -5.39 -4.37 -4.88
CA LEU A 303 -4.60 -5.58 -5.05
C LEU A 303 -5.23 -6.78 -4.32
N GLU A 304 -5.71 -6.58 -3.08
CA GLU A 304 -6.46 -7.57 -2.31
C GLU A 304 -7.73 -8.01 -3.05
N ALA A 305 -8.49 -7.07 -3.62
CA ALA A 305 -9.67 -7.37 -4.42
C ALA A 305 -9.33 -8.19 -5.68
N GLN A 306 -8.28 -7.80 -6.41
CA GLN A 306 -7.80 -8.58 -7.55
C GLN A 306 -7.34 -9.98 -7.15
N SER A 307 -6.71 -10.12 -5.98
CA SER A 307 -6.32 -11.42 -5.44
C SER A 307 -7.53 -12.32 -5.19
N CYS A 308 -8.69 -11.75 -4.81
CA CYS A 308 -9.95 -12.48 -4.75
C CYS A 308 -10.61 -12.76 -6.11
N GLY A 309 -9.95 -12.41 -7.22
CA GLY A 309 -10.51 -12.52 -8.58
C GLY A 309 -11.57 -11.46 -8.89
N VAL A 310 -11.63 -10.38 -8.10
CA VAL A 310 -12.59 -9.29 -8.30
C VAL A 310 -11.95 -8.21 -9.15
N PRO A 311 -12.49 -7.91 -10.33
CA PRO A 311 -11.90 -6.88 -11.16
C PRO A 311 -12.27 -5.49 -10.61
N VAL A 312 -11.43 -4.49 -10.88
CA VAL A 312 -11.44 -3.21 -10.16
C VAL A 312 -11.84 -2.05 -11.07
N VAL A 313 -12.60 -1.07 -10.57
CA VAL A 313 -12.69 0.26 -11.20
C VAL A 313 -12.01 1.26 -10.27
N SER A 314 -10.97 1.92 -10.75
CA SER A 314 -10.15 2.81 -9.94
C SER A 314 -9.63 3.98 -10.77
N THR A 315 -8.95 4.92 -10.14
CA THR A 315 -8.49 6.16 -10.78
C THR A 315 -7.17 5.96 -11.51
N ASN A 316 -6.98 6.63 -12.65
CA ASN A 316 -5.75 6.65 -13.44
C ASN A 316 -4.61 7.48 -12.80
N ILE A 317 -4.13 7.06 -11.64
CA ILE A 317 -3.08 7.73 -10.86
C ILE A 317 -1.91 6.80 -10.54
N PRO A 318 -0.72 7.35 -10.18
CA PRO A 318 0.41 6.57 -9.68
C PRO A 318 -0.01 5.56 -8.59
N GLY A 319 0.67 4.41 -8.57
CA GLY A 319 0.33 3.29 -7.70
C GLY A 319 -0.81 2.45 -8.27
N LEU A 320 -2.00 3.03 -8.46
CA LEU A 320 -3.16 2.29 -8.95
C LEU A 320 -3.01 1.80 -10.40
N ARG A 321 -2.24 2.50 -11.24
CA ARG A 321 -1.88 2.02 -12.59
C ARG A 321 -1.01 0.76 -12.60
N ASP A 322 -0.19 0.56 -11.56
CA ASP A 322 0.61 -0.66 -11.43
C ASP A 322 -0.29 -1.84 -11.04
N VAL A 323 -1.33 -1.60 -10.24
CA VAL A 323 -2.26 -2.64 -9.79
C VAL A 323 -3.33 -2.94 -10.83
N VAL A 324 -3.97 -1.92 -11.42
CA VAL A 324 -5.10 -2.06 -12.35
C VAL A 324 -4.63 -1.89 -13.78
N VAL A 325 -4.49 -3.01 -14.50
CA VAL A 325 -4.17 -3.00 -15.92
C VAL A 325 -5.45 -2.75 -16.70
N HIS A 326 -5.57 -1.54 -17.25
CA HIS A 326 -6.74 -1.06 -17.97
C HIS A 326 -7.19 -2.06 -19.06
N MET A 327 -8.50 -2.32 -19.13
CA MET A 327 -9.14 -3.28 -20.04
C MET A 327 -8.67 -4.74 -19.89
N LYS A 328 -7.92 -5.08 -18.83
CA LYS A 328 -7.48 -6.46 -18.54
C LYS A 328 -7.88 -6.94 -17.15
N THR A 329 -7.54 -6.19 -16.11
CA THR A 329 -7.88 -6.54 -14.71
C THR A 329 -8.93 -5.62 -14.11
N GLY A 330 -9.28 -4.56 -14.85
CA GLY A 330 -10.20 -3.52 -14.40
C GLY A 330 -10.24 -2.35 -15.37
N LEU A 331 -10.86 -1.25 -14.92
CA LEU A 331 -10.92 0.02 -15.64
C LEU A 331 -10.30 1.13 -14.81
N LEU A 332 -9.72 2.09 -15.53
CA LEU A 332 -9.10 3.28 -14.96
C LEU A 332 -9.94 4.48 -15.40
N ILE A 333 -10.31 5.34 -14.45
CA ILE A 333 -11.11 6.54 -14.67
C ILE A 333 -10.33 7.82 -14.37
N SER A 334 -10.83 8.94 -14.85
CA SER A 334 -10.34 10.26 -14.47
C SER A 334 -10.56 10.54 -12.98
N PRO A 335 -9.59 11.14 -12.25
CA PRO A 335 -9.76 11.49 -10.83
C PRO A 335 -11.00 12.36 -10.59
N GLY A 336 -11.83 11.97 -9.61
CA GLY A 336 -13.05 12.70 -9.24
C GLY A 336 -14.23 12.55 -10.21
N SER A 337 -14.11 11.74 -11.27
CA SER A 337 -15.19 11.55 -12.25
C SER A 337 -16.22 10.52 -11.78
N ALA A 338 -17.23 10.99 -11.05
CA ALA A 338 -18.35 10.15 -10.62
C ALA A 338 -19.14 9.56 -11.81
N SER A 339 -19.25 10.31 -12.91
CA SER A 339 -19.93 9.86 -14.13
C SER A 339 -19.20 8.70 -14.80
N GLU A 340 -17.86 8.76 -14.93
CA GLU A 340 -17.08 7.63 -15.44
C GLU A 340 -17.15 6.42 -14.51
N LEU A 341 -17.14 6.65 -13.19
CA LEU A 341 -17.29 5.59 -12.21
C LEU A 341 -18.64 4.87 -12.38
N ALA A 342 -19.75 5.62 -12.42
CA ALA A 342 -21.09 5.09 -12.62
C ALA A 342 -21.22 4.32 -13.94
N LYS A 343 -20.75 4.91 -15.05
CA LYS A 343 -20.75 4.27 -16.37
C LYS A 343 -20.01 2.94 -16.38
N ASN A 344 -18.83 2.89 -15.76
CA ASN A 344 -18.01 1.68 -15.73
C ASN A 344 -18.57 0.60 -14.80
N ILE A 345 -19.22 0.99 -13.70
CA ILE A 345 -19.98 0.05 -12.86
C ILE A 345 -21.12 -0.60 -13.65
N LEU A 346 -21.91 0.21 -14.36
CA LEU A 346 -23.00 -0.28 -15.21
C LEU A 346 -22.49 -1.22 -16.31
N TRP A 347 -21.40 -0.87 -16.97
CA TRP A 347 -20.83 -1.71 -18.01
C TRP A 347 -20.44 -3.10 -17.48
N PHE A 348 -19.79 -3.16 -16.32
CA PHE A 348 -19.46 -4.44 -15.70
C PHE A 348 -20.68 -5.22 -15.23
N TYR A 349 -21.72 -4.54 -14.76
CA TYR A 349 -22.99 -5.17 -14.43
C TYR A 349 -23.63 -5.82 -15.65
N GLU A 350 -23.68 -5.13 -16.79
CA GLU A 350 -24.23 -5.71 -18.02
C GLU A 350 -23.44 -6.93 -18.49
N LEU A 351 -22.11 -6.89 -18.39
CA LEU A 351 -21.29 -8.06 -18.70
C LEU A 351 -21.54 -9.24 -17.74
N TRP A 352 -21.70 -8.96 -16.44
CA TRP A 352 -21.99 -9.97 -15.42
C TRP A 352 -23.38 -10.57 -15.60
N ARG A 353 -24.40 -9.74 -15.83
CA ARG A 353 -25.80 -10.14 -16.00
C ARG A 353 -25.97 -11.09 -17.19
N ASN A 354 -25.20 -10.86 -18.25
CA ASN A 354 -25.23 -11.67 -19.47
C ASN A 354 -24.26 -12.87 -19.44
N ASP A 355 -23.68 -13.20 -18.26
CA ASP A 355 -22.70 -14.27 -18.08
C ASP A 355 -21.54 -14.24 -19.09
N SER A 356 -21.10 -13.04 -19.45
CA SER A 356 -20.15 -12.83 -20.54
C SER A 356 -18.77 -13.42 -20.23
N ASP A 357 -18.18 -14.09 -21.21
CA ASP A 357 -16.77 -14.53 -21.14
C ASP A 357 -15.81 -13.36 -20.93
N VAL A 358 -16.19 -12.15 -21.37
CA VAL A 358 -15.42 -10.93 -21.10
C VAL A 358 -15.33 -10.70 -19.59
N TYR A 359 -16.45 -10.78 -18.86
CA TYR A 359 -16.45 -10.62 -17.40
C TYR A 359 -15.61 -11.69 -16.72
N LYS A 360 -15.78 -12.96 -17.11
CA LYS A 360 -14.99 -14.09 -16.58
C LYS A 360 -13.48 -13.88 -16.81
N ASN A 361 -13.10 -13.40 -17.99
CA ASN A 361 -11.71 -13.08 -18.32
C ASN A 361 -11.15 -11.94 -17.45
N PHE A 362 -11.92 -10.89 -17.15
CA PHE A 362 -11.51 -9.86 -16.20
C PHE A 362 -11.22 -10.45 -14.82
N CYS A 363 -12.06 -11.37 -14.32
CA CYS A 363 -11.87 -12.02 -13.01
C CYS A 363 -10.60 -12.88 -12.98
N LEU A 364 -10.40 -13.69 -14.03
CA LEU A 364 -9.20 -14.52 -14.16
C LEU A 364 -7.92 -13.68 -14.26
N ASN A 365 -7.95 -12.62 -15.04
CA ASN A 365 -6.81 -11.71 -15.21
C ASN A 365 -6.51 -10.94 -13.92
N ALA A 366 -7.54 -10.50 -13.18
CA ALA A 366 -7.37 -9.88 -11.87
C ALA A 366 -6.62 -10.82 -10.92
N ARG A 367 -7.06 -12.09 -10.79
CA ARG A 367 -6.35 -13.07 -9.97
C ARG A 367 -4.91 -13.28 -10.46
N ARG A 368 -4.71 -13.53 -11.76
CA ARG A 368 -3.38 -13.75 -12.34
C ARG A 368 -2.43 -12.59 -12.09
N ASN A 369 -2.93 -11.36 -12.19
CA ASN A 369 -2.12 -10.18 -11.92
C ASN A 369 -1.71 -10.10 -10.45
N ALA A 370 -2.64 -10.32 -9.53
CA ALA A 370 -2.37 -10.28 -8.09
C ALA A 370 -1.35 -11.35 -7.64
N LEU A 371 -1.31 -12.51 -8.29
CA LEU A 371 -0.31 -13.56 -8.00
C LEU A 371 1.14 -13.09 -8.20
N ASN A 372 1.39 -12.10 -9.08
CA ASN A 372 2.72 -11.51 -9.26
C ASN A 372 3.18 -10.65 -8.07
N TYR A 373 2.27 -10.34 -7.15
CA TYR A 373 2.52 -9.57 -5.93
C TYR A 373 2.42 -10.44 -4.68
N ASP A 374 2.45 -11.77 -4.82
CA ASP A 374 2.48 -12.65 -3.66
C ASP A 374 3.68 -12.33 -2.77
N TRP A 375 3.48 -12.39 -1.46
CA TRP A 375 4.54 -12.10 -0.50
C TRP A 375 5.82 -12.93 -0.71
N LYS A 376 5.75 -14.15 -1.25
CA LYS A 376 6.96 -14.94 -1.57
C LYS A 376 7.85 -14.23 -2.59
N ILE A 377 7.24 -13.61 -3.59
CA ILE A 377 7.94 -12.84 -4.63
C ILE A 377 8.49 -11.56 -4.03
N VAL A 378 7.66 -10.81 -3.30
CA VAL A 378 8.07 -9.53 -2.69
C VAL A 378 9.22 -9.74 -1.71
N VAL A 379 9.15 -10.73 -0.82
CA VAL A 379 10.23 -11.04 0.13
C VAL A 379 11.52 -11.42 -0.60
N SER A 380 11.45 -12.17 -1.70
CA SER A 380 12.63 -12.47 -2.52
C SER A 380 13.28 -11.19 -3.07
N MET A 381 12.49 -10.25 -3.59
CA MET A 381 12.98 -8.95 -4.06
C MET A 381 13.62 -8.13 -2.94
N VAL A 382 13.02 -8.13 -1.75
CA VAL A 382 13.57 -7.45 -0.57
C VAL A 382 14.93 -8.06 -0.19
N ASN A 383 15.03 -9.38 -0.10
CA ASN A 383 16.29 -10.04 0.22
C ASN A 383 17.38 -9.69 -0.80
N SER A 384 17.07 -9.73 -2.10
CA SER A 384 18.01 -9.31 -3.16
C SER A 384 18.51 -7.89 -2.96
N LEU A 385 17.62 -6.94 -2.65
CA LEU A 385 18.00 -5.55 -2.35
C LEU A 385 18.94 -5.46 -1.14
N LEU A 386 18.61 -6.15 -0.03
CA LEU A 386 19.42 -6.08 1.19
C LEU A 386 20.82 -6.65 0.96
N HIS A 387 20.94 -7.76 0.22
CA HIS A 387 22.22 -8.35 -0.13
C HIS A 387 23.05 -7.45 -1.06
N GLU A 388 22.43 -6.82 -2.06
CA GLU A 388 23.12 -5.89 -2.96
C GLU A 388 23.67 -4.67 -2.21
N VAL A 389 22.88 -4.11 -1.29
CA VAL A 389 23.28 -2.96 -0.47
C VAL A 389 24.42 -3.29 0.49
N LEU A 390 24.46 -4.51 1.04
CA LEU A 390 25.58 -4.95 1.89
C LEU A 390 26.84 -5.31 1.08
N GLY A 391 26.66 -5.91 -0.10
CA GLY A 391 27.75 -6.35 -0.97
C GLY A 391 28.44 -5.21 -1.73
N ALA A 392 27.77 -4.07 -1.92
CA ALA A 392 28.43 -2.86 -2.39
C ALA A 392 29.56 -2.48 -1.41
N SER A 393 30.73 -2.08 -1.90
CA SER A 393 31.84 -1.58 -1.05
C SER A 393 31.49 -0.19 -0.47
N ILE A 394 32.01 0.17 0.72
CA ILE A 394 31.70 1.45 1.42
C ILE A 394 32.46 2.61 0.78
#